data_AF-A0A1H9NZL9-F1
#
_entry.id   AF-A0A1H9NZL9-F1
#
_cell.length_a   1.000
_cell.length_b   1.000
_cell.length_c   1.000
_cell.angle_alpha   90.00
_cell.angle_beta   90.00
_cell.angle_gamma   90.00
#
_symmetry.space_group_name_H-M   'P 1'
#
loop_
_entity.id
_entity.type
_entity.pdbx_description
1 polymer ?
#
loop_
_entity_poly.entity_id
_entity_poly.type
_entity_poly.pdbx_seq_one_letter_code
_entity_poly.pdbx_strand_id
1 'polypeptide(L)'
;MKNFKRKLFSILLVFTCLISTVFMSGSVESVKANLSDHLYPIMGSPSVTVNQMINYYEKHAKYPSDYQNSDAPTIYHFCKIYMEECEAEGVKTEVAFAQAMNETGFLKYGGDVHRSQYNFAGIGAVGGGAQGNSFRSVREGVRAQVQHLKAYASIQKLRNPVVDPRYKYVYSDTSPKAPYVQWLGIQENPNRQGWAAAKNYGYTLVDRYIAELLGVSTFSTWYAGVNYAPVYDPGYYKIHNPDAARAYGSNSDSLIRHFINNGMSEGRIANPNFDVKSYMNRYKDLRNEFGNDLKRYYMHYIMNGQKEGRNALNCPTRQGGGVTKYAGKDYSLVYNYEYYIQNNPDVKNAFKDDDIAILRHFINNGMKEGRKSSPNFDWLSYRNAYADLRVNFKNDKQRYYLHYISNGKKEGRKATGVTTLLNPITKYAGKDYSAVYNYNYYIEHNKDVAAAFPNDDVATLKHFVEFGMKEGRQAAENFNFQSYKYEYKDLREAFGHDKERYYLHYISNGQREGRQATGVTSIRDGVTSLNGVDYSLIYNYIHYIENNSDVAASYPNDDEAVLKHFVEYGMREGRNSIEGFNVQAYKENNVDLKVAFGDDLAKYYEHYMRIGHTENRIHN
;
A
#
# COMPACT_ATOMS: atom_id res chain seq x y z
N MET A 1 -30.32 -23.87 79.27
CA MET A 1 -28.96 -23.28 79.46
C MET A 1 -27.78 -24.03 78.81
N LYS A 2 -27.98 -25.08 78.00
CA LYS A 2 -26.88 -25.79 77.27
C LYS A 2 -26.71 -25.40 75.79
N ASN A 3 -27.67 -24.71 75.17
CA ASN A 3 -27.62 -24.35 73.74
C ASN A 3 -27.13 -22.93 73.42
N PHE A 4 -26.88 -22.08 74.43
CA PHE A 4 -26.40 -20.70 74.20
C PHE A 4 -24.86 -20.60 74.18
N LYS A 5 -24.15 -21.53 74.85
CA LYS A 5 -22.67 -21.54 74.88
C LYS A 5 -22.01 -22.12 73.62
N ARG A 6 -22.73 -22.93 72.81
CA ARG A 6 -22.21 -23.48 71.54
C ARG A 6 -22.29 -22.50 70.36
N LYS A 7 -23.25 -21.55 70.37
CA LYS A 7 -23.37 -20.54 69.30
C LYS A 7 -22.39 -19.36 69.45
N LEU A 8 -21.94 -19.04 70.67
CA LEU A 8 -20.93 -18.00 70.88
C LEU A 8 -19.51 -18.46 70.51
N PHE A 9 -19.19 -19.76 70.64
CA PHE A 9 -17.86 -20.29 70.30
C PHE A 9 -17.63 -20.45 68.79
N SER A 10 -18.68 -20.65 67.99
CA SER A 10 -18.57 -20.73 66.52
C SER A 10 -18.49 -19.36 65.83
N ILE A 11 -19.02 -18.30 66.45
CA ILE A 11 -18.99 -16.93 65.89
C ILE A 11 -17.64 -16.24 66.18
N LEU A 12 -16.99 -16.58 67.31
CA LEU A 12 -15.64 -16.07 67.62
C LEU A 12 -14.55 -16.69 66.72
N LEU A 13 -14.72 -17.95 66.28
CA LEU A 13 -13.73 -18.62 65.41
C LEU A 13 -13.77 -18.13 63.95
N VAL A 14 -14.94 -17.68 63.48
CA VAL A 14 -15.12 -17.16 62.11
C VAL A 14 -14.59 -15.72 61.99
N PHE A 15 -14.69 -14.92 63.06
CA PHE A 15 -14.13 -13.56 63.07
C PHE A 15 -12.60 -13.53 63.10
N THR A 16 -11.93 -14.48 63.75
CA THR A 16 -10.46 -14.60 63.70
C THR A 16 -9.93 -15.10 62.35
N CYS A 17 -10.72 -15.91 61.62
CA CYS A 17 -10.33 -16.41 60.29
C CYS A 17 -10.56 -15.35 59.18
N LEU A 18 -11.61 -14.52 59.28
CA LEU A 18 -11.88 -13.43 58.32
C LEU A 18 -10.92 -12.24 58.46
N ILE A 19 -10.45 -11.92 59.67
CA ILE A 19 -9.45 -10.85 59.84
C ILE A 19 -8.10 -11.29 59.23
N SER A 20 -7.77 -12.59 59.29
CA SER A 20 -6.53 -13.13 58.70
C SER A 20 -6.52 -13.13 57.17
N THR A 21 -7.66 -13.41 56.53
CA THR A 21 -7.77 -13.44 55.06
C THR A 21 -7.86 -12.04 54.43
N VAL A 22 -8.51 -11.07 55.09
CA VAL A 22 -8.59 -9.68 54.61
C VAL A 22 -7.24 -8.95 54.74
N PHE A 23 -6.43 -9.27 55.75
CA PHE A 23 -5.06 -8.75 55.86
C PHE A 23 -4.10 -9.35 54.82
N MET A 24 -4.29 -10.61 54.39
CA MET A 24 -3.49 -11.22 53.32
C MET A 24 -3.89 -10.74 51.92
N SER A 25 -5.16 -10.45 51.65
CA SER A 25 -5.57 -9.89 50.35
C SER A 25 -5.04 -8.45 50.17
N GLY A 26 -5.12 -7.62 51.21
CA GLY A 26 -4.59 -6.25 51.19
C GLY A 26 -3.06 -6.16 51.05
N SER A 27 -2.31 -7.17 51.54
CA SER A 27 -0.86 -7.23 51.36
C SER A 27 -0.46 -7.70 49.96
N VAL A 28 -1.19 -8.62 49.35
CA VAL A 28 -0.94 -9.08 47.96
C VAL A 28 -1.32 -8.02 46.94
N GLU A 29 -2.42 -7.28 47.14
CA GLU A 29 -2.84 -6.18 46.26
C GLU A 29 -1.92 -4.96 46.37
N SER A 30 -1.41 -4.62 47.57
CA SER A 30 -0.40 -3.57 47.74
C SER A 30 0.98 -3.97 47.20
N VAL A 31 1.35 -5.25 47.25
CA VAL A 31 2.57 -5.76 46.57
C VAL A 31 2.40 -5.70 45.05
N LYS A 32 1.25 -6.10 44.49
CA LYS A 32 0.95 -5.96 43.06
C LYS A 32 0.92 -4.50 42.60
N ALA A 33 0.39 -3.59 43.42
CA ALA A 33 0.34 -2.15 43.14
C ALA A 33 1.73 -1.49 43.22
N ASN A 34 2.58 -1.87 44.19
CA ASN A 34 3.96 -1.37 44.24
C ASN A 34 4.84 -1.95 43.10
N LEU A 35 4.50 -3.14 42.60
CA LEU A 35 5.13 -3.71 41.40
C LEU A 35 4.66 -3.03 40.10
N SER A 36 3.49 -2.37 40.08
CA SER A 36 3.03 -1.60 38.93
C SER A 36 3.67 -0.20 38.80
N ASP A 37 4.23 0.36 39.89
CA ASP A 37 4.92 1.66 39.90
C ASP A 37 6.45 1.57 39.74
N HIS A 38 6.95 0.38 39.36
CA HIS A 38 8.34 0.13 38.94
C HIS A 38 9.44 0.26 40.02
N LEU A 39 9.12 0.50 41.31
CA LEU A 39 10.12 0.57 42.40
C LEU A 39 9.61 -0.08 43.71
N TYR A 40 10.35 -1.07 44.22
CA TYR A 40 10.00 -1.81 45.43
C TYR A 40 10.70 -1.21 46.66
N PRO A 41 10.00 -0.69 47.67
CA PRO A 41 10.62 -0.03 48.82
C PRO A 41 11.41 -1.02 49.68
N ILE A 42 12.55 -0.59 50.23
CA ILE A 42 13.33 -1.38 51.19
C ILE A 42 12.75 -1.26 52.61
N MET A 43 12.23 -0.08 52.95
CA MET A 43 11.62 0.20 54.25
C MET A 43 10.11 -0.12 54.22
N GLY A 44 9.57 -0.61 55.34
CA GLY A 44 8.15 -0.89 55.51
C GLY A 44 7.89 -2.17 56.31
N SER A 45 6.61 -2.47 56.53
CA SER A 45 6.20 -3.71 57.19
C SER A 45 6.44 -4.93 56.29
N PRO A 46 6.76 -6.10 56.87
CA PRO A 46 6.95 -7.33 56.10
C PRO A 46 5.68 -7.72 55.32
N SER A 47 5.88 -8.16 54.08
CA SER A 47 4.83 -8.76 53.25
C SER A 47 4.90 -10.29 53.23
N VAL A 48 5.87 -10.87 53.95
CA VAL A 48 6.12 -12.30 54.05
C VAL A 48 5.88 -12.82 55.48
N THR A 49 5.53 -14.09 55.62
CA THR A 49 5.48 -14.81 56.89
C THR A 49 6.70 -15.70 57.10
N VAL A 50 7.00 -16.08 58.35
CA VAL A 50 8.08 -17.04 58.66
C VAL A 50 7.90 -18.35 57.89
N ASN A 51 6.67 -18.87 57.77
CA ASN A 51 6.39 -20.10 57.02
C ASN A 51 6.64 -19.95 55.51
N GLN A 52 6.31 -18.81 54.91
CA GLN A 52 6.64 -18.55 53.50
C GLN A 52 8.15 -18.54 53.26
N MET A 53 8.93 -17.94 54.17
CA MET A 53 10.40 -17.97 54.08
C MET A 53 10.97 -19.38 54.23
N ILE A 54 10.45 -20.19 55.16
CA ILE A 54 10.84 -21.60 55.34
C ILE A 54 10.55 -22.39 54.05
N ASN A 55 9.31 -22.34 53.55
CA ASN A 55 8.91 -23.07 52.34
C ASN A 55 9.74 -22.66 51.12
N TYR A 56 10.00 -21.36 50.97
CA TYR A 56 10.85 -20.83 49.90
C TYR A 56 12.28 -21.36 50.00
N TYR A 57 12.88 -21.35 51.18
CA TYR A 57 14.23 -21.86 51.39
C TYR A 57 14.34 -23.36 51.09
N GLU A 58 13.43 -24.16 51.66
CA GLU A 58 13.44 -25.63 51.56
C GLU A 58 13.25 -26.13 50.11
N LYS A 59 12.57 -25.34 49.27
CA LYS A 59 12.47 -25.60 47.83
C LYS A 59 13.83 -25.55 47.11
N HIS A 60 14.80 -24.82 47.63
CA HIS A 60 16.06 -24.50 46.94
C HIS A 60 17.31 -25.13 47.59
N ALA A 61 17.27 -25.38 48.88
CA ALA A 61 18.42 -25.86 49.64
C ALA A 61 18.03 -26.63 50.92
N LYS A 62 18.95 -27.47 51.39
CA LYS A 62 18.91 -28.06 52.72
C LYS A 62 19.53 -27.11 53.74
N TYR A 63 18.96 -26.99 54.93
CA TYR A 63 19.51 -26.11 55.97
C TYR A 63 20.86 -26.63 56.49
N PRO A 64 21.89 -25.77 56.64
CA PRO A 64 23.21 -26.17 57.13
C PRO A 64 23.18 -26.87 58.48
N SER A 65 23.79 -28.07 58.57
CA SER A 65 23.99 -28.77 59.85
C SER A 65 24.89 -28.00 60.80
N ASP A 66 25.86 -27.24 60.27
CA ASP A 66 26.85 -26.53 61.09
C ASP A 66 26.24 -25.41 61.94
N TYR A 67 25.01 -24.98 61.61
CA TYR A 67 24.27 -23.99 62.40
C TYR A 67 23.55 -24.60 63.61
N GLN A 68 23.50 -25.93 63.77
CA GLN A 68 22.85 -26.60 64.91
C GLN A 68 23.38 -26.13 66.28
N ASN A 69 24.65 -25.73 66.34
CA ASN A 69 25.29 -25.23 67.57
C ASN A 69 25.33 -23.69 67.66
N SER A 70 24.60 -22.99 66.79
CA SER A 70 24.48 -21.52 66.78
C SER A 70 23.18 -21.05 67.44
N ASP A 71 22.95 -19.75 67.48
CA ASP A 71 21.67 -19.13 67.85
C ASP A 71 20.56 -19.30 66.81
N ALA A 72 20.83 -19.97 65.67
CA ALA A 72 19.84 -20.35 64.66
C ALA A 72 19.91 -21.86 64.30
N PRO A 73 19.56 -22.77 65.23
CA PRO A 73 19.76 -24.21 65.04
C PRO A 73 18.92 -24.84 63.94
N THR A 74 17.86 -24.16 63.49
CA THR A 74 16.98 -24.63 62.40
C THR A 74 16.60 -23.47 61.48
N ILE A 75 16.10 -23.78 60.27
CA ILE A 75 15.57 -22.79 59.32
C ILE A 75 14.47 -21.93 59.94
N TYR A 76 13.65 -22.50 60.84
CA TYR A 76 12.66 -21.73 61.59
C TYR A 76 13.30 -20.63 62.43
N HIS A 77 14.36 -20.93 63.19
CA HIS A 77 15.06 -19.94 64.01
C HIS A 77 15.73 -18.87 63.14
N PHE A 78 16.31 -19.26 62.01
CA PHE A 78 16.91 -18.34 61.05
C PHE A 78 15.89 -17.34 60.48
N CYS A 79 14.77 -17.85 59.95
CA CYS A 79 13.68 -17.03 59.42
C CYS A 79 13.05 -16.13 60.51
N LYS A 80 12.94 -16.63 61.74
CA LYS A 80 12.46 -15.85 62.89
C LYS A 80 13.40 -14.72 63.26
N ILE A 81 14.72 -14.96 63.27
CA ILE A 81 15.74 -13.92 63.49
C ILE A 81 15.62 -12.82 62.43
N TYR A 82 15.49 -13.17 61.14
CA TYR A 82 15.27 -12.16 60.08
C TYR A 82 14.03 -11.33 60.35
N MET A 83 12.90 -11.97 60.68
CA MET A 83 11.65 -11.26 60.95
C MET A 83 11.84 -10.23 62.09
N GLU A 84 12.40 -10.66 63.22
CA GLU A 84 12.58 -9.82 64.40
C GLU A 84 13.54 -8.64 64.16
N GLU A 85 14.70 -8.88 63.54
CA GLU A 85 15.68 -7.81 63.28
C GLU A 85 15.16 -6.83 62.23
N CYS A 86 14.48 -7.31 61.19
CA CYS A 86 13.88 -6.48 60.15
C CYS A 86 12.74 -5.61 60.68
N GLU A 87 11.80 -6.20 61.43
CA GLU A 87 10.69 -5.47 62.06
C GLU A 87 11.18 -4.42 63.07
N ALA A 88 12.22 -4.75 63.84
CA ALA A 88 12.83 -3.80 64.78
C ALA A 88 13.34 -2.54 64.07
N GLU A 89 13.96 -2.69 62.90
CA GLU A 89 14.54 -1.57 62.15
C GLU A 89 13.59 -0.95 61.11
N GLY A 90 12.46 -1.61 60.81
CA GLY A 90 11.50 -1.19 59.79
C GLY A 90 11.94 -1.51 58.36
N VAL A 91 12.86 -2.47 58.19
CA VAL A 91 13.27 -3.00 56.89
C VAL A 91 12.30 -4.12 56.51
N LYS A 92 11.91 -4.21 55.24
CA LYS A 92 11.05 -5.30 54.77
C LYS A 92 11.78 -6.63 54.84
N THR A 93 11.24 -7.59 55.59
CA THR A 93 11.88 -8.89 55.84
C THR A 93 12.16 -9.65 54.55
N GLU A 94 11.23 -9.63 53.59
CA GLU A 94 11.41 -10.25 52.28
C GLU A 94 12.60 -9.69 51.50
N VAL A 95 12.96 -8.42 51.68
CA VAL A 95 14.11 -7.79 50.99
C VAL A 95 15.42 -8.31 51.55
N ALA A 96 15.60 -8.25 52.88
CA ALA A 96 16.81 -8.72 53.54
C ALA A 96 17.01 -10.23 53.32
N PHE A 97 15.93 -11.01 53.45
CA PHE A 97 15.97 -12.45 53.27
C PHE A 97 16.28 -12.84 51.81
N ALA A 98 15.62 -12.21 50.82
CA ALA A 98 15.90 -12.43 49.40
C ALA A 98 17.35 -12.07 49.04
N GLN A 99 17.84 -10.93 49.53
CA GLN A 99 19.22 -10.54 49.34
C GLN A 99 20.18 -11.58 49.92
N ALA A 100 19.93 -12.08 51.11
CA ALA A 100 20.76 -13.12 51.71
C ALA A 100 20.80 -14.40 50.88
N MET A 101 19.66 -14.82 50.31
CA MET A 101 19.60 -16.00 49.43
C MET A 101 20.37 -15.79 48.13
N ASN A 102 20.32 -14.58 47.57
CA ASN A 102 21.10 -14.21 46.39
C ASN A 102 22.61 -14.21 46.69
N GLU A 103 23.04 -13.52 47.73
CA GLU A 103 24.46 -13.35 48.09
C GLU A 103 25.13 -14.66 48.50
N THR A 104 24.40 -15.52 49.22
CA THR A 104 24.96 -16.78 49.75
C THR A 104 24.67 -18.00 48.88
N GLY A 105 23.90 -17.85 47.79
CA GLY A 105 23.40 -18.99 47.02
C GLY A 105 22.57 -19.94 47.88
N PHE A 106 21.61 -19.40 48.63
CA PHE A 106 20.78 -20.13 49.61
C PHE A 106 21.60 -20.82 50.71
N LEU A 107 22.46 -20.06 51.39
CA LEU A 107 23.34 -20.49 52.50
C LEU A 107 24.35 -21.59 52.12
N LYS A 108 24.51 -21.88 50.83
CA LYS A 108 25.54 -22.81 50.32
C LYS A 108 26.92 -22.17 50.43
N TYR A 109 27.00 -20.86 50.17
CA TYR A 109 28.21 -20.06 49.99
C TYR A 109 29.06 -20.58 48.82
N GLY A 110 29.64 -19.68 48.03
CA GLY A 110 30.40 -20.06 46.83
C GLY A 110 31.44 -19.03 46.39
N GLY A 111 31.72 -18.04 47.24
CA GLY A 111 32.67 -16.96 46.97
C GLY A 111 33.56 -16.69 48.18
N ASP A 112 34.06 -15.46 48.31
CA ASP A 112 35.07 -15.07 49.32
C ASP A 112 34.56 -15.05 50.78
N VAL A 113 33.27 -15.26 51.01
CA VAL A 113 32.65 -15.32 52.35
C VAL A 113 32.27 -16.76 52.70
N HIS A 114 32.70 -17.20 53.88
CA HIS A 114 32.43 -18.54 54.41
C HIS A 114 31.28 -18.55 55.41
N ARG A 115 30.63 -19.71 55.53
CA ARG A 115 29.49 -19.95 56.42
C ARG A 115 29.77 -19.62 57.89
N SER A 116 30.99 -19.87 58.38
CA SER A 116 31.41 -19.58 59.75
C SER A 116 31.49 -18.09 60.09
N GLN A 117 31.46 -17.21 59.08
CA GLN A 117 31.52 -15.76 59.29
C GLN A 117 30.16 -15.15 59.63
N TYR A 118 29.07 -15.91 59.47
CA TYR A 118 27.70 -15.42 59.61
C TYR A 118 27.41 -14.13 58.84
N ASN A 119 28.07 -13.93 57.69
CA ASN A 119 27.93 -12.74 56.86
C ASN A 119 27.04 -13.04 55.66
N PHE A 120 25.75 -12.71 55.80
CA PHE A 120 24.72 -13.09 54.85
C PHE A 120 24.59 -12.15 53.65
N ALA A 121 25.30 -11.02 53.66
CA ALA A 121 25.17 -9.99 52.62
C ALA A 121 26.51 -9.56 52.00
N GLY A 122 27.57 -10.35 52.22
CA GLY A 122 28.89 -10.06 51.65
C GLY A 122 29.54 -8.78 52.20
N ILE A 123 29.16 -8.33 53.40
CA ILE A 123 29.60 -7.03 53.95
C ILE A 123 31.13 -7.01 54.05
N GLY A 124 31.76 -6.11 53.31
CA GLY A 124 33.21 -5.91 53.31
C GLY A 124 34.02 -6.88 52.44
N ALA A 125 33.38 -7.79 51.70
CA ALA A 125 34.06 -8.55 50.67
C ALA A 125 34.28 -7.65 49.43
N VAL A 126 35.50 -7.62 48.90
CA VAL A 126 35.88 -6.78 47.73
C VAL A 126 36.29 -7.57 46.50
N GLY A 127 36.20 -8.91 46.54
CA GLY A 127 36.69 -9.80 45.48
C GLY A 127 38.18 -10.13 45.63
N GLY A 128 38.58 -11.32 45.18
CA GLY A 128 40.00 -11.69 45.06
C GLY A 128 40.64 -12.27 46.32
N GLY A 129 39.87 -12.94 47.18
CA GLY A 129 40.38 -13.65 48.37
C GLY A 129 40.47 -12.81 49.65
N ALA A 130 40.04 -11.54 49.63
CA ALA A 130 39.91 -10.73 50.84
C ALA A 130 38.71 -11.22 51.69
N GLN A 131 38.98 -11.71 52.90
CA GLN A 131 37.94 -12.20 53.80
C GLN A 131 36.98 -11.06 54.18
N GLY A 132 35.68 -11.25 53.92
CA GLY A 132 34.63 -10.33 54.36
C GLY A 132 34.55 -10.23 55.88
N ASN A 133 33.68 -9.36 56.41
CA ASN A 133 33.49 -9.26 57.87
C ASN A 133 32.93 -10.56 58.46
N SER A 134 33.24 -10.81 59.74
CA SER A 134 32.72 -11.93 60.53
C SER A 134 31.95 -11.42 61.74
N PHE A 135 30.88 -12.10 62.09
CA PHE A 135 29.99 -11.75 63.21
C PHE A 135 29.96 -12.86 64.25
N ARG A 136 29.65 -12.54 65.52
CA ARG A 136 29.76 -13.53 66.63
C ARG A 136 28.63 -14.55 66.66
N SER A 137 27.52 -14.25 66.00
CA SER A 137 26.32 -15.10 65.95
C SER A 137 25.52 -14.85 64.67
N VAL A 138 24.59 -15.75 64.36
CA VAL A 138 23.68 -15.58 63.23
C VAL A 138 22.85 -14.31 63.40
N ARG A 139 22.31 -14.06 64.59
CA ARG A 139 21.54 -12.82 64.86
C ARG A 139 22.37 -11.56 64.65
N GLU A 140 23.63 -11.55 65.06
CA GLU A 140 24.47 -10.37 64.83
C GLU A 140 24.76 -10.14 63.34
N GLY A 141 25.00 -11.21 62.58
CA GLY A 141 25.17 -11.14 61.13
C GLY A 141 23.93 -10.63 60.39
N VAL A 142 22.75 -11.12 60.77
CA VAL A 142 21.47 -10.63 60.23
C VAL A 142 21.27 -9.16 60.60
N ARG A 143 21.52 -8.78 61.85
CA ARG A 143 21.42 -7.39 62.29
C ARG A 143 22.34 -6.48 61.49
N ALA A 144 23.59 -6.89 61.22
CA ALA A 144 24.51 -6.10 60.41
C ALA A 144 23.98 -5.86 58.99
N GLN A 145 23.42 -6.88 58.34
CA GLN A 145 22.77 -6.72 57.03
C GLN A 145 21.58 -5.76 57.09
N VAL A 146 20.69 -5.94 58.06
CA VAL A 146 19.50 -5.09 58.22
C VAL A 146 19.88 -3.64 58.45
N GLN A 147 20.90 -3.38 59.29
CA GLN A 147 21.45 -2.06 59.50
C GLN A 147 22.05 -1.47 58.22
N HIS A 148 22.75 -2.27 57.41
CA HIS A 148 23.30 -1.83 56.13
C HIS A 148 22.20 -1.44 55.13
N LEU A 149 21.16 -2.26 55.01
CA LEU A 149 19.99 -1.97 54.15
C LEU A 149 19.27 -0.70 54.61
N LYS A 150 19.06 -0.53 55.92
CA LYS A 150 18.47 0.69 56.47
C LYS A 150 19.34 1.92 56.21
N ALA A 151 20.66 1.79 56.32
CA ALA A 151 21.60 2.87 56.02
C ALA A 151 21.50 3.34 54.55
N TYR A 152 21.25 2.41 53.61
CA TYR A 152 20.98 2.75 52.22
C TYR A 152 19.62 3.42 52.04
N ALA A 153 18.59 2.91 52.72
CA ALA A 153 17.20 3.19 52.38
C ALA A 153 16.55 4.32 53.20
N SER A 154 17.14 4.75 54.31
CA SER A 154 16.50 5.65 55.26
C SER A 154 17.47 6.60 55.94
N ILE A 155 16.97 7.78 56.30
CA ILE A 155 17.65 8.74 57.20
C ILE A 155 17.34 8.45 58.68
N GLN A 156 16.42 7.53 58.98
CA GLN A 156 16.05 7.21 60.36
C GLN A 156 17.21 6.51 61.09
N LYS A 157 17.47 6.93 62.33
CA LYS A 157 18.47 6.29 63.19
C LYS A 157 18.10 4.83 63.48
N LEU A 158 19.12 4.02 63.75
CA LEU A 158 18.95 2.63 64.16
C LEU A 158 18.24 2.55 65.53
N ARG A 159 17.46 1.49 65.73
CA ARG A 159 16.83 1.20 67.03
C ARG A 159 17.73 0.30 67.88
N ASN A 160 18.43 -0.64 67.25
CA ASN A 160 19.38 -1.52 67.89
C ASN A 160 20.83 -0.97 67.83
N PRO A 161 21.72 -1.36 68.76
CA PRO A 161 23.13 -0.98 68.72
C PRO A 161 23.80 -1.34 67.40
N VAL A 162 24.64 -0.44 66.87
CA VAL A 162 25.37 -0.63 65.62
C VAL A 162 26.31 -1.83 65.74
N VAL A 163 26.16 -2.80 64.83
CA VAL A 163 27.06 -3.94 64.65
C VAL A 163 27.63 -4.00 63.23
N ASP A 164 27.03 -3.30 62.26
CA ASP A 164 27.58 -3.15 60.91
C ASP A 164 28.84 -2.25 60.91
N PRO A 165 30.04 -2.80 60.63
CA PRO A 165 31.29 -2.04 60.62
C PRO A 165 31.34 -0.95 59.55
N ARG A 166 30.47 -1.05 58.54
CA ARG A 166 30.41 -0.14 57.39
C ARG A 166 29.28 0.87 57.47
N TYR A 167 28.47 0.85 58.54
CA TYR A 167 27.28 1.70 58.69
C TYR A 167 27.59 3.18 58.44
N LYS A 168 28.66 3.70 59.06
CA LYS A 168 29.09 5.11 58.94
C LYS A 168 29.49 5.54 57.53
N TYR A 169 29.86 4.61 56.65
CA TYR A 169 30.22 4.92 55.26
C TYR A 169 29.00 4.96 54.34
N VAL A 170 27.92 4.28 54.74
CA VAL A 170 26.71 4.17 53.95
C VAL A 170 25.66 5.17 54.39
N TYR A 171 25.42 5.28 55.70
CA TYR A 171 24.38 6.13 56.27
C TYR A 171 24.61 7.62 55.95
N SER A 172 23.50 8.32 55.72
CA SER A 172 23.42 9.76 55.55
C SER A 172 22.20 10.26 56.31
N ASP A 173 22.36 11.37 57.05
CA ASP A 173 21.28 12.03 57.79
C ASP A 173 20.49 13.02 56.91
N THR A 174 20.96 13.32 55.70
CA THR A 174 20.31 14.26 54.78
C THR A 174 19.45 13.60 53.71
N SER A 175 19.85 12.42 53.20
CA SER A 175 19.13 11.73 52.12
C SER A 175 19.51 10.25 51.99
N PRO A 176 18.56 9.33 51.75
CA PRO A 176 18.87 7.93 51.51
C PRO A 176 19.55 7.74 50.15
N LYS A 177 20.52 6.81 50.07
CA LYS A 177 21.25 6.50 48.82
C LYS A 177 20.43 5.60 47.89
N ALA A 178 19.62 4.71 48.44
CA ALA A 178 18.79 3.76 47.68
C ALA A 178 17.52 3.39 48.48
N PRO A 179 16.47 4.23 48.48
CA PRO A 179 15.19 3.90 49.12
C PRO A 179 14.46 2.67 48.53
N TYR A 180 14.78 2.28 47.30
CA TYR A 180 14.15 1.17 46.57
C TYR A 180 15.16 0.07 46.22
N VAL A 181 14.70 -1.19 46.21
CA VAL A 181 15.54 -2.38 45.95
C VAL A 181 16.25 -2.28 44.60
N GLN A 182 15.54 -1.83 43.56
CA GLN A 182 16.09 -1.62 42.22
C GLN A 182 17.32 -0.69 42.23
N TRP A 183 17.33 0.30 43.13
CA TRP A 183 18.41 1.28 43.27
C TRP A 183 19.59 0.77 44.13
N LEU A 184 19.54 -0.45 44.64
CA LEU A 184 20.72 -1.12 45.18
C LEU A 184 21.73 -1.47 44.08
N GLY A 185 21.29 -1.57 42.82
CA GLY A 185 22.20 -1.63 41.67
C GLY A 185 22.74 -0.25 41.32
N ILE A 186 24.06 -0.07 41.34
CA ILE A 186 24.73 1.21 41.01
C ILE A 186 24.34 1.69 39.60
N GLN A 187 24.10 0.75 38.68
CA GLN A 187 23.80 1.07 37.28
C GLN A 187 22.37 1.61 37.11
N GLU A 188 21.45 1.16 37.96
CA GLU A 188 20.02 1.47 37.92
C GLU A 188 19.63 2.61 38.87
N ASN A 189 20.52 2.98 39.80
CA ASN A 189 20.31 4.10 40.70
C ASN A 189 20.53 5.45 39.97
N PRO A 190 19.58 6.40 40.04
CA PRO A 190 19.72 7.73 39.42
C PRO A 190 20.99 8.49 39.82
N ASN A 191 21.48 8.28 41.04
CA ASN A 191 22.65 8.95 41.59
C ASN A 191 23.95 8.15 41.42
N ARG A 192 23.92 7.00 40.72
CA ARG A 192 25.06 6.08 40.54
C ARG A 192 25.68 5.63 41.87
N GLN A 193 24.86 5.54 42.91
CA GLN A 193 25.20 4.99 44.23
C GLN A 193 24.48 3.65 44.40
N GLY A 194 25.00 2.72 45.19
CA GLY A 194 24.32 1.44 45.37
C GLY A 194 25.19 0.39 46.04
N TRP A 195 24.54 -0.70 46.42
CA TRP A 195 25.14 -1.86 47.06
C TRP A 195 26.06 -2.64 46.11
N ALA A 196 25.63 -2.84 44.86
CA ALA A 196 26.29 -3.73 43.92
C ALA A 196 26.59 -3.04 42.58
N ALA A 197 27.77 -3.32 42.02
CA ALA A 197 28.19 -2.83 40.70
C ALA A 197 27.56 -3.60 39.53
N ALA A 198 27.06 -4.82 39.78
CA ALA A 198 26.45 -5.67 38.77
C ALA A 198 25.17 -5.03 38.19
N LYS A 199 25.06 -5.06 36.85
CA LYS A 199 23.84 -4.62 36.15
C LYS A 199 22.65 -5.47 36.58
N ASN A 200 21.49 -4.85 36.74
CA ASN A 200 20.21 -5.45 37.11
C ASN A 200 20.22 -6.15 38.48
N TYR A 201 21.12 -5.80 39.39
CA TYR A 201 21.18 -6.43 40.72
C TYR A 201 19.84 -6.31 41.46
N GLY A 202 19.34 -5.08 41.62
CA GLY A 202 18.08 -4.83 42.33
C GLY A 202 16.86 -5.43 41.64
N TYR A 203 16.81 -5.38 40.31
CA TYR A 203 15.77 -6.07 39.54
C TYR A 203 15.81 -7.59 39.72
N THR A 204 17.00 -8.19 39.79
CA THR A 204 17.15 -9.63 40.05
C THR A 204 16.59 -10.00 41.42
N LEU A 205 16.85 -9.19 42.46
CA LEU A 205 16.29 -9.41 43.79
C LEU A 205 14.76 -9.40 43.75
N VAL A 206 14.15 -8.42 43.07
CA VAL A 206 12.69 -8.30 42.98
C VAL A 206 12.10 -9.45 42.15
N ASP A 207 12.59 -9.64 40.92
CA ASP A 207 11.96 -10.53 39.93
C ASP A 207 12.20 -12.02 40.19
N ARG A 208 13.36 -12.38 40.77
CA ARG A 208 13.74 -13.78 40.97
C ARG A 208 13.51 -14.25 42.39
N TYR A 209 13.82 -13.40 43.38
CA TYR A 209 13.82 -13.84 44.77
C TYR A 209 12.56 -13.39 45.51
N ILE A 210 12.25 -12.09 45.55
CA ILE A 210 11.08 -11.54 46.27
C ILE A 210 9.77 -12.04 45.62
N ALA A 211 9.68 -12.00 44.29
CA ALA A 211 8.52 -12.48 43.54
C ALA A 211 8.17 -13.94 43.87
N GLU A 212 9.17 -14.81 43.80
CA GLU A 212 9.00 -16.24 44.06
C GLU A 212 8.71 -16.51 45.53
N LEU A 213 9.41 -15.84 46.45
CA LEU A 213 9.17 -15.92 47.90
C LEU A 213 7.72 -15.55 48.26
N LEU A 214 7.16 -14.54 47.61
CA LEU A 214 5.79 -14.08 47.86
C LEU A 214 4.75 -14.83 47.02
N GLY A 215 5.16 -15.68 46.07
CA GLY A 215 4.26 -16.39 45.16
C GLY A 215 3.52 -15.47 44.19
N VAL A 216 4.14 -14.36 43.77
CA VAL A 216 3.57 -13.36 42.85
C VAL A 216 4.36 -13.28 41.54
N SER A 217 3.69 -12.97 40.43
CA SER A 217 4.35 -12.68 39.15
C SER A 217 4.74 -11.19 39.09
N THR A 218 5.99 -10.88 38.72
CA THR A 218 6.46 -9.49 38.48
C THR A 218 6.41 -9.09 37.01
N PHE A 219 5.90 -9.97 36.13
CA PHE A 219 5.79 -9.65 34.73
C PHE A 219 4.59 -8.75 34.45
N SER A 220 4.86 -7.47 34.17
CA SER A 220 3.85 -6.48 33.82
C SER A 220 3.29 -6.76 32.41
N THR A 221 1.98 -6.69 32.28
CA THR A 221 1.28 -6.61 30.99
C THR A 221 1.00 -5.16 30.59
N TRP A 222 1.37 -4.19 31.41
CA TRP A 222 1.23 -2.77 31.13
C TRP A 222 2.49 -2.21 30.50
N TYR A 223 2.31 -1.43 29.43
CA TYR A 223 3.40 -0.68 28.80
C TYR A 223 2.85 0.62 28.24
N ALA A 224 3.50 1.75 28.58
CA ALA A 224 3.12 3.09 28.13
C ALA A 224 1.61 3.41 28.30
N GLY A 225 1.02 3.01 29.43
CA GLY A 225 -0.39 3.27 29.75
C GLY A 225 -1.41 2.33 29.08
N VAL A 226 -0.95 1.32 28.33
CA VAL A 226 -1.81 0.31 27.69
C VAL A 226 -1.66 -1.04 28.37
N ASN A 227 -2.78 -1.69 28.67
CA ASN A 227 -2.80 -3.06 29.19
C ASN A 227 -2.85 -4.08 28.03
N TYR A 228 -1.75 -4.79 27.82
CA TYR A 228 -1.59 -5.80 26.77
C TYR A 228 -2.05 -7.21 27.19
N ALA A 229 -2.52 -7.41 28.43
CA ALA A 229 -2.99 -8.71 28.92
C ALA A 229 -3.95 -9.46 27.97
N PRO A 230 -4.86 -8.79 27.23
CA PRO A 230 -5.75 -9.46 26.27
C PRO A 230 -5.05 -10.25 25.16
N VAL A 231 -3.83 -9.87 24.81
CA VAL A 231 -3.08 -10.42 23.67
C VAL A 231 -1.66 -10.84 24.03
N TYR A 232 -1.23 -10.60 25.27
CA TYR A 232 0.12 -10.88 25.76
C TYR A 232 0.05 -11.52 27.14
N ASP A 233 0.54 -12.75 27.24
CA ASP A 233 0.87 -13.45 28.47
C ASP A 233 2.40 -13.63 28.53
N PRO A 234 3.10 -13.05 29.51
CA PRO A 234 4.56 -13.07 29.56
C PRO A 234 5.16 -14.47 29.62
N GLY A 235 4.55 -15.38 30.38
CA GLY A 235 5.03 -16.76 30.52
C GLY A 235 4.84 -17.55 29.24
N TYR A 236 3.66 -17.42 28.63
CA TYR A 236 3.33 -18.01 27.35
C TYR A 236 4.24 -17.47 26.25
N TYR A 237 4.42 -16.15 26.17
CA TYR A 237 5.28 -15.53 25.16
C TYR A 237 6.72 -16.01 25.30
N LYS A 238 7.26 -16.08 26.52
CA LYS A 238 8.62 -16.59 26.78
C LYS A 238 8.80 -18.04 26.32
N ILE A 239 7.82 -18.90 26.60
CA ILE A 239 7.87 -20.33 26.25
C ILE A 239 7.75 -20.53 24.73
N HIS A 240 6.87 -19.78 24.07
CA HIS A 240 6.56 -19.95 22.65
C HIS A 240 7.48 -19.14 21.72
N ASN A 241 8.27 -18.22 22.27
CA ASN A 241 9.21 -17.37 21.54
C ASN A 241 10.59 -17.38 22.22
N PRO A 242 11.25 -18.55 22.34
CA PRO A 242 12.49 -18.69 23.10
C PRO A 242 13.67 -17.93 22.48
N ASP A 243 13.61 -17.62 21.19
CA ASP A 243 14.55 -16.75 20.49
C ASP A 243 14.49 -15.31 21.01
N ALA A 244 13.29 -14.75 21.21
CA ALA A 244 13.10 -13.42 21.76
C ALA A 244 13.62 -13.35 23.21
N ALA A 245 13.34 -14.37 24.02
CA ALA A 245 13.84 -14.47 25.40
C ALA A 245 15.37 -14.58 25.48
N ARG A 246 16.02 -15.20 24.48
CA ARG A 246 17.48 -15.30 24.41
C ARG A 246 18.12 -13.98 24.00
N ALA A 247 17.54 -13.29 23.01
CA ALA A 247 18.11 -12.07 22.44
C ALA A 247 17.93 -10.83 23.33
N TYR A 248 16.79 -10.71 24.01
CA TYR A 248 16.42 -9.51 24.77
C TYR A 248 16.43 -9.72 26.29
N GLY A 249 16.81 -10.91 26.75
CA GLY A 249 16.80 -11.29 28.15
C GLY A 249 15.42 -11.78 28.62
N SER A 250 15.37 -12.28 29.86
CA SER A 250 14.17 -12.86 30.47
C SER A 250 13.47 -11.93 31.48
N ASN A 251 13.83 -10.64 31.53
CA ASN A 251 13.15 -9.67 32.40
C ASN A 251 11.85 -9.17 31.75
N SER A 252 10.92 -8.71 32.58
CA SER A 252 9.57 -8.33 32.15
C SER A 252 9.53 -7.27 31.07
N ASP A 253 10.24 -6.17 31.30
CA ASP A 253 10.21 -5.01 30.41
C ASP A 253 10.79 -5.30 29.03
N SER A 254 11.76 -6.21 28.92
CA SER A 254 12.36 -6.53 27.63
C SER A 254 11.44 -7.41 26.77
N LEU A 255 10.72 -8.35 27.38
CA LEU A 255 9.81 -9.23 26.65
C LEU A 255 8.58 -8.48 26.12
N ILE A 256 7.97 -7.60 26.91
CA ILE A 256 6.82 -6.81 26.43
C ILE A 256 7.25 -5.77 25.38
N ARG A 257 8.41 -5.11 25.55
CA ARG A 257 8.98 -4.23 24.51
C ARG A 257 9.22 -4.97 23.21
N HIS A 258 9.79 -6.17 23.28
CA HIS A 258 10.00 -6.99 22.10
C HIS A 258 8.68 -7.34 21.41
N PHE A 259 7.67 -7.76 22.16
CA PHE A 259 6.35 -8.06 21.61
C PHE A 259 5.74 -6.84 20.90
N ILE A 260 5.79 -5.66 21.51
CA ILE A 260 5.20 -4.42 20.97
C ILE A 260 5.95 -3.92 19.72
N ASN A 261 7.28 -4.02 19.72
CA ASN A 261 8.12 -3.46 18.65
C ASN A 261 8.30 -4.43 17.48
N ASN A 262 8.26 -5.74 17.72
CA ASN A 262 8.55 -6.77 16.71
C ASN A 262 7.46 -7.84 16.68
N GLY A 263 7.10 -8.40 17.85
CA GLY A 263 6.20 -9.56 17.92
C GLY A 263 4.84 -9.35 17.28
N MET A 264 4.22 -8.18 17.46
CA MET A 264 2.92 -7.86 16.85
C MET A 264 2.99 -7.77 15.32
N SER A 265 4.04 -7.15 14.77
CA SER A 265 4.24 -7.06 13.31
C SER A 265 4.62 -8.40 12.68
N GLU A 266 5.30 -9.26 13.44
CA GLU A 266 5.64 -10.63 13.03
C GLU A 266 4.48 -11.62 13.18
N GLY A 267 3.41 -11.23 13.89
CA GLY A 267 2.28 -12.09 14.20
C GLY A 267 2.61 -13.21 15.19
N ARG A 268 3.51 -12.95 16.14
CA ARG A 268 3.91 -13.92 17.18
C ARG A 268 2.73 -14.25 18.10
N ILE A 269 2.63 -15.54 18.44
CA ILE A 269 1.64 -16.02 19.41
C ILE A 269 2.16 -15.67 20.80
N ALA A 270 1.41 -14.82 21.50
CA ALA A 270 1.82 -14.28 22.79
C ALA A 270 0.81 -14.53 23.91
N ASN A 271 -0.38 -15.03 23.60
CA ASN A 271 -1.40 -15.35 24.58
C ASN A 271 -2.19 -16.57 24.09
N PRO A 272 -2.47 -17.58 24.95
CA PRO A 272 -3.21 -18.76 24.55
C PRO A 272 -4.66 -18.47 24.11
N ASN A 273 -5.20 -17.32 24.52
CA ASN A 273 -6.57 -16.89 24.23
C ASN A 273 -6.68 -15.90 23.06
N PHE A 274 -5.57 -15.62 22.37
CA PHE A 274 -5.58 -14.73 21.20
C PHE A 274 -4.62 -15.22 20.11
N ASP A 275 -5.16 -15.46 18.91
CA ASP A 275 -4.39 -15.70 17.70
C ASP A 275 -4.74 -14.64 16.65
N VAL A 276 -3.77 -13.78 16.32
CA VAL A 276 -3.96 -12.69 15.35
C VAL A 276 -4.36 -13.22 13.97
N LYS A 277 -3.90 -14.41 13.57
CA LYS A 277 -4.24 -14.99 12.28
C LYS A 277 -5.70 -15.45 12.27
N SER A 278 -6.14 -16.13 13.32
CA SER A 278 -7.56 -16.47 13.50
C SER A 278 -8.44 -15.22 13.53
N TYR A 279 -8.01 -14.17 14.24
CA TYR A 279 -8.75 -12.92 14.32
C TYR A 279 -8.87 -12.22 12.94
N MET A 280 -7.75 -12.12 12.22
CA MET A 280 -7.70 -11.59 10.85
C MET A 280 -8.57 -12.41 9.88
N ASN A 281 -8.49 -13.74 9.94
CA ASN A 281 -9.26 -14.63 9.08
C ASN A 281 -10.76 -14.52 9.32
N ARG A 282 -11.18 -14.37 10.58
CA ARG A 282 -12.60 -14.30 10.94
C ARG A 282 -13.26 -13.00 10.49
N TYR A 283 -12.58 -11.87 10.62
CA TYR A 283 -13.21 -10.54 10.51
C TYR A 283 -12.83 -9.80 9.24
N LYS A 284 -13.70 -9.88 8.21
CA LYS A 284 -13.51 -9.19 6.93
C LYS A 284 -13.49 -7.67 7.03
N ASP A 285 -14.28 -7.11 7.94
CA ASP A 285 -14.29 -5.68 8.23
C ASP A 285 -12.90 -5.19 8.67
N LEU A 286 -12.22 -5.96 9.52
CA LEU A 286 -10.85 -5.65 9.93
C LEU A 286 -9.85 -5.84 8.79
N ARG A 287 -10.01 -6.87 7.94
CA ARG A 287 -9.16 -7.02 6.74
C ARG A 287 -9.31 -5.86 5.76
N ASN A 288 -10.52 -5.38 5.55
CA ASN A 288 -10.80 -4.21 4.72
C ASN A 288 -10.15 -2.93 5.27
N GLU A 289 -10.06 -2.79 6.60
CA GLU A 289 -9.56 -1.57 7.27
C GLU A 289 -8.05 -1.61 7.56
N PHE A 290 -7.53 -2.75 8.00
CA PHE A 290 -6.14 -2.90 8.46
C PHE A 290 -5.23 -3.51 7.41
N GLY A 291 -5.77 -4.25 6.44
CA GLY A 291 -4.97 -4.99 5.47
C GLY A 291 -3.95 -5.89 6.17
N ASN A 292 -2.67 -5.76 5.83
CA ASN A 292 -1.57 -6.58 6.36
C ASN A 292 -0.95 -6.01 7.65
N ASP A 293 -1.48 -4.92 8.20
CA ASP A 293 -0.96 -4.34 9.44
C ASP A 293 -1.44 -5.15 10.65
N LEU A 294 -0.72 -6.24 10.95
CA LEU A 294 -1.02 -7.15 12.05
C LEU A 294 -1.11 -6.41 13.39
N LYS A 295 -0.30 -5.38 13.61
CA LYS A 295 -0.31 -4.59 14.86
C LYS A 295 -1.66 -3.93 15.10
N ARG A 296 -2.34 -3.42 14.06
CA ARG A 296 -3.69 -2.86 14.19
C ARG A 296 -4.72 -3.90 14.65
N TYR A 297 -4.57 -5.18 14.29
CA TYR A 297 -5.45 -6.24 14.80
C TYR A 297 -5.26 -6.50 16.31
N TYR A 298 -4.01 -6.55 16.78
CA TYR A 298 -3.72 -6.66 18.22
C TYR A 298 -4.32 -5.48 18.98
N MET A 299 -4.07 -4.25 18.52
CA MET A 299 -4.56 -3.03 19.16
C MET A 299 -6.09 -2.95 19.13
N HIS A 300 -6.72 -3.34 18.02
CA HIS A 300 -8.17 -3.40 17.93
C HIS A 300 -8.76 -4.36 18.95
N TYR A 301 -8.17 -5.55 19.13
CA TYR A 301 -8.66 -6.50 20.12
C TYR A 301 -8.56 -5.96 21.55
N ILE A 302 -7.43 -5.32 21.91
CA ILE A 302 -7.21 -4.67 23.21
C ILE A 302 -8.26 -3.57 23.47
N MET A 303 -8.52 -2.71 22.49
CA MET A 303 -9.34 -1.51 22.69
C MET A 303 -10.84 -1.79 22.59
N ASN A 304 -11.24 -2.65 21.65
CA ASN A 304 -12.63 -2.83 21.22
C ASN A 304 -13.05 -4.30 21.12
N GLY A 305 -12.21 -5.16 20.53
CA GLY A 305 -12.61 -6.53 20.16
C GLY A 305 -13.14 -7.37 21.32
N GLN A 306 -12.58 -7.23 22.52
CA GLN A 306 -13.12 -7.88 23.72
C GLN A 306 -14.50 -7.35 24.13
N LYS A 307 -14.70 -6.02 24.08
CA LYS A 307 -15.98 -5.37 24.42
C LYS A 307 -17.08 -5.73 23.42
N GLU A 308 -16.69 -5.89 22.16
CA GLU A 308 -17.57 -6.34 21.08
C GLU A 308 -17.88 -7.85 21.11
N GLY A 309 -17.25 -8.61 22.03
CA GLY A 309 -17.43 -10.06 22.13
C GLY A 309 -16.84 -10.84 20.95
N ARG A 310 -15.83 -10.28 20.27
CA ARG A 310 -15.23 -10.94 19.10
C ARG A 310 -14.36 -12.14 19.50
N ASN A 311 -14.48 -13.23 18.73
CA ASN A 311 -13.71 -14.46 18.92
C ASN A 311 -12.39 -14.42 18.11
N ALA A 312 -11.26 -14.45 18.81
CA ALA A 312 -9.92 -14.39 18.22
C ALA A 312 -9.21 -15.75 18.09
N LEU A 313 -9.94 -16.87 18.20
CA LEU A 313 -9.37 -18.21 18.16
C LEU A 313 -10.03 -19.09 17.09
N ASN A 314 -9.36 -20.20 16.78
CA ASN A 314 -9.90 -21.33 16.01
C ASN A 314 -10.51 -20.92 14.66
N CYS A 315 -9.82 -20.06 13.91
CA CYS A 315 -10.23 -19.67 12.56
C CYS A 315 -9.07 -19.86 11.57
N PRO A 316 -8.74 -21.11 11.21
CA PRO A 316 -7.60 -21.39 10.33
C PRO A 316 -7.81 -20.89 8.91
N THR A 317 -9.06 -20.67 8.49
CA THR A 317 -9.43 -20.21 7.15
C THR A 317 -10.23 -18.92 7.20
N ARG A 318 -10.11 -18.15 6.11
CA ARG A 318 -10.77 -16.86 5.93
C ARG A 318 -12.30 -17.01 5.88
N GLN A 319 -13.01 -16.13 6.60
CA GLN A 319 -14.47 -16.02 6.60
C GLN A 319 -14.96 -14.69 6.00
N GLY A 320 -16.20 -14.66 5.50
CA GLY A 320 -16.83 -13.44 4.95
C GLY A 320 -16.49 -13.10 3.49
N GLY A 321 -15.82 -14.01 2.76
CA GLY A 321 -15.33 -13.77 1.39
C GLY A 321 -14.09 -12.87 1.34
N GLY A 322 -13.64 -12.53 0.14
CA GLY A 322 -12.48 -11.65 -0.04
C GLY A 322 -12.75 -10.17 0.25
N VAL A 323 -11.72 -9.43 0.66
CA VAL A 323 -11.76 -7.97 0.81
C VAL A 323 -12.12 -7.26 -0.50
N THR A 324 -12.78 -6.10 -0.37
CA THR A 324 -13.11 -5.22 -1.50
C THR A 324 -12.64 -3.78 -1.28
N LYS A 325 -12.17 -3.46 -0.07
CA LYS A 325 -11.65 -2.14 0.26
C LYS A 325 -10.14 -2.17 0.41
N TYR A 326 -9.50 -1.13 -0.12
CA TYR A 326 -8.05 -0.94 0.01
C TYR A 326 -7.76 0.55 0.10
N ALA A 327 -6.99 0.96 1.12
CA ALA A 327 -6.64 2.36 1.38
C ALA A 327 -7.87 3.30 1.39
N GLY A 328 -8.95 2.89 2.07
CA GLY A 328 -10.19 3.66 2.20
C GLY A 328 -11.11 3.66 0.96
N LYS A 329 -10.69 3.09 -0.17
CA LYS A 329 -11.49 3.02 -1.39
C LYS A 329 -12.15 1.66 -1.56
N ASP A 330 -13.45 1.65 -1.90
CA ASP A 330 -14.22 0.44 -2.19
C ASP A 330 -14.23 0.12 -3.69
N TYR A 331 -13.78 -1.09 -4.04
CA TYR A 331 -13.68 -1.59 -5.41
C TYR A 331 -14.80 -2.58 -5.76
N SER A 332 -15.74 -2.86 -4.85
CA SER A 332 -16.79 -3.88 -5.02
C SER A 332 -17.63 -3.73 -6.30
N LEU A 333 -17.76 -2.51 -6.85
CA LEU A 333 -18.48 -2.28 -8.11
C LEU A 333 -17.80 -2.91 -9.32
N VAL A 334 -16.47 -3.09 -9.28
CA VAL A 334 -15.66 -3.59 -10.39
C VAL A 334 -14.80 -4.78 -10.02
N TYR A 335 -14.87 -5.24 -8.77
CA TYR A 335 -14.08 -6.34 -8.25
C TYR A 335 -14.92 -7.25 -7.36
N ASN A 336 -14.86 -8.54 -7.64
CA ASN A 336 -15.35 -9.61 -6.80
C ASN A 336 -14.23 -10.65 -6.66
N TYR A 337 -13.81 -10.94 -5.43
CA TYR A 337 -12.68 -11.83 -5.17
C TYR A 337 -12.85 -13.19 -5.82
N GLU A 338 -14.00 -13.83 -5.60
CA GLU A 338 -14.28 -15.19 -6.05
C GLU A 338 -14.25 -15.26 -7.59
N TYR A 339 -14.90 -14.31 -8.25
CA TYR A 339 -14.88 -14.17 -9.71
C TYR A 339 -13.47 -13.90 -10.24
N TYR A 340 -12.70 -13.04 -9.58
CA TYR A 340 -11.36 -12.67 -10.00
C TYR A 340 -10.40 -13.88 -9.93
N ILE A 341 -10.38 -14.63 -8.82
CA ILE A 341 -9.50 -15.80 -8.72
C ILE A 341 -9.93 -16.95 -9.63
N GLN A 342 -11.22 -17.07 -9.94
CA GLN A 342 -11.74 -18.09 -10.84
C GLN A 342 -11.34 -17.81 -12.30
N ASN A 343 -11.35 -16.53 -12.70
CA ASN A 343 -11.02 -16.13 -14.08
C ASN A 343 -9.54 -15.81 -14.29
N ASN A 344 -8.73 -15.75 -13.23
CA ASN A 344 -7.31 -15.43 -13.28
C ASN A 344 -6.52 -16.42 -12.40
N PRO A 345 -6.40 -17.69 -12.83
CA PRO A 345 -5.77 -18.75 -12.03
C PRO A 345 -4.28 -18.50 -11.77
N ASP A 346 -3.60 -17.73 -12.63
CA ASP A 346 -2.23 -17.25 -12.43
C ASP A 346 -2.10 -16.42 -11.14
N VAL A 347 -3.05 -15.51 -10.91
CA VAL A 347 -3.09 -14.67 -9.70
C VAL A 347 -3.35 -15.52 -8.45
N LYS A 348 -4.31 -16.47 -8.53
CA LYS A 348 -4.57 -17.41 -7.44
C LYS A 348 -3.35 -18.27 -7.11
N ASN A 349 -2.63 -18.74 -8.13
CA ASN A 349 -1.44 -19.56 -7.94
C ASN A 349 -0.30 -18.79 -7.28
N ALA A 350 -0.14 -17.51 -7.63
CA ALA A 350 0.88 -16.62 -7.08
C ALA A 350 0.62 -16.23 -5.62
N PHE A 351 -0.61 -15.86 -5.28
CA PHE A 351 -0.94 -15.29 -3.96
C PHE A 351 -1.72 -16.24 -3.03
N LYS A 352 -2.08 -17.44 -3.52
CA LYS A 352 -2.87 -18.44 -2.79
C LYS A 352 -4.20 -17.85 -2.30
N ASP A 353 -4.41 -17.80 -0.98
CA ASP A 353 -5.64 -17.31 -0.35
C ASP A 353 -5.48 -15.93 0.31
N ASP A 354 -4.39 -15.20 0.01
CA ASP A 354 -4.18 -13.83 0.47
C ASP A 354 -5.09 -12.86 -0.32
N ASP A 355 -6.28 -12.59 0.20
CA ASP A 355 -7.27 -11.72 -0.43
C ASP A 355 -6.80 -10.26 -0.54
N ILE A 356 -5.97 -9.81 0.38
CA ILE A 356 -5.41 -8.46 0.39
C ILE A 356 -4.37 -8.32 -0.72
N ALA A 357 -3.48 -9.29 -0.90
CA ALA A 357 -2.51 -9.31 -1.99
C ALA A 357 -3.20 -9.44 -3.36
N ILE A 358 -4.26 -10.25 -3.46
CA ILE A 358 -5.03 -10.43 -4.69
C ILE A 358 -5.77 -9.14 -5.07
N LEU A 359 -6.40 -8.45 -4.10
CA LEU A 359 -7.01 -7.13 -4.35
C LEU A 359 -5.96 -6.10 -4.77
N ARG A 360 -4.80 -6.08 -4.11
CA ARG A 360 -3.69 -5.19 -4.49
C ARG A 360 -3.16 -5.49 -5.90
N HIS A 361 -3.09 -6.76 -6.30
CA HIS A 361 -2.76 -7.14 -7.67
C HIS A 361 -3.78 -6.60 -8.67
N PHE A 362 -5.07 -6.76 -8.40
CA PHE A 362 -6.12 -6.20 -9.24
C PHE A 362 -5.94 -4.68 -9.41
N ILE A 363 -5.65 -3.97 -8.32
CA ILE A 363 -5.50 -2.51 -8.32
C ILE A 363 -4.27 -2.06 -9.12
N ASN A 364 -3.12 -2.71 -8.92
CA ASN A 364 -1.85 -2.27 -9.49
C ASN A 364 -1.64 -2.74 -10.93
N ASN A 365 -2.17 -3.91 -11.28
CA ASN A 365 -1.93 -4.61 -12.53
C ASN A 365 -3.24 -4.99 -13.24
N GLY A 366 -4.16 -5.65 -12.53
CA GLY A 366 -5.38 -6.22 -13.14
C GLY A 366 -6.22 -5.21 -13.92
N MET A 367 -6.41 -4.00 -13.38
CA MET A 367 -7.13 -2.92 -14.07
C MET A 367 -6.41 -2.43 -15.35
N LYS A 368 -5.07 -2.38 -15.36
CA LYS A 368 -4.27 -1.98 -16.53
C LYS A 368 -4.23 -3.06 -17.59
N GLU A 369 -4.23 -4.31 -17.16
CA GLU A 369 -4.28 -5.48 -18.03
C GLU A 369 -5.70 -5.69 -18.61
N GLY A 370 -6.73 -5.22 -17.91
CA GLY A 370 -8.12 -5.43 -18.29
C GLY A 370 -8.64 -6.81 -17.90
N ARG A 371 -8.17 -7.34 -16.77
CA ARG A 371 -8.53 -8.67 -16.27
C ARG A 371 -10.01 -8.74 -15.90
N LYS A 372 -10.63 -9.90 -16.13
CA LYS A 372 -12.01 -10.20 -15.72
C LYS A 372 -12.08 -10.22 -14.19
N SER A 373 -12.68 -9.18 -13.60
CA SER A 373 -12.67 -8.94 -12.14
C SER A 373 -14.03 -8.88 -11.48
N SER A 374 -15.10 -8.74 -12.24
CA SER A 374 -16.46 -8.74 -11.71
C SER A 374 -17.44 -9.28 -12.74
N PRO A 375 -18.48 -10.02 -12.34
CA PRO A 375 -19.58 -10.36 -13.24
C PRO A 375 -20.42 -9.14 -13.64
N ASN A 376 -20.32 -8.04 -12.87
CA ASN A 376 -21.14 -6.84 -13.04
C ASN A 376 -20.40 -5.69 -13.73
N PHE A 377 -19.14 -5.89 -14.12
CA PHE A 377 -18.35 -4.89 -14.83
C PHE A 377 -17.37 -5.56 -15.80
N ASP A 378 -17.44 -5.16 -17.06
CA ASP A 378 -16.47 -5.49 -18.10
C ASP A 378 -15.98 -4.19 -18.74
N TRP A 379 -14.67 -3.92 -18.62
CA TRP A 379 -14.10 -2.67 -19.10
C TRP A 379 -14.27 -2.50 -20.61
N LEU A 380 -14.25 -3.60 -21.37
CA LEU A 380 -14.40 -3.56 -22.83
C LEU A 380 -15.84 -3.24 -23.22
N SER A 381 -16.83 -3.89 -22.58
CA SER A 381 -18.25 -3.51 -22.72
C SER A 381 -18.48 -2.05 -22.37
N TYR A 382 -17.91 -1.58 -21.27
CA TYR A 382 -18.04 -0.19 -20.84
C TYR A 382 -17.40 0.80 -21.83
N ARG A 383 -16.22 0.48 -22.36
CA ARG A 383 -15.56 1.25 -23.43
C ARG A 383 -16.40 1.30 -24.70
N ASN A 384 -16.92 0.15 -25.14
CA ASN A 384 -17.69 0.04 -26.36
C ASN A 384 -19.01 0.82 -26.30
N ALA A 385 -19.63 0.91 -25.13
CA ALA A 385 -20.89 1.61 -24.94
C ALA A 385 -20.78 3.15 -25.00
N TYR A 386 -19.61 3.73 -24.68
CA TYR A 386 -19.50 5.15 -24.35
C TYR A 386 -18.39 5.89 -25.12
N ALA A 387 -18.80 6.62 -26.16
CA ALA A 387 -17.91 7.40 -27.02
C ALA A 387 -17.15 8.51 -26.27
N ASP A 388 -17.82 9.19 -25.32
CA ASP A 388 -17.20 10.21 -24.47
C ASP A 388 -16.02 9.67 -23.65
N LEU A 389 -16.12 8.43 -23.17
CA LEU A 389 -15.02 7.78 -22.46
C LEU A 389 -13.91 7.36 -23.43
N ARG A 390 -14.24 6.87 -24.63
CA ARG A 390 -13.23 6.53 -25.65
C ARG A 390 -12.37 7.72 -26.03
N VAL A 391 -12.99 8.89 -26.23
CA VAL A 391 -12.27 10.13 -26.53
C VAL A 391 -11.31 10.51 -25.39
N ASN A 392 -11.77 10.44 -24.14
CA ASN A 392 -11.01 10.92 -22.99
C ASN A 392 -9.99 9.92 -22.43
N PHE A 393 -10.32 8.62 -22.45
CA PHE A 393 -9.52 7.57 -21.82
C PHE A 393 -8.76 6.74 -22.85
N LYS A 394 -9.19 6.71 -24.10
CA LYS A 394 -8.55 5.94 -25.19
C LYS A 394 -8.42 4.48 -24.76
N ASN A 395 -7.18 3.95 -24.72
CA ASN A 395 -6.87 2.58 -24.32
C ASN A 395 -6.38 2.47 -22.86
N ASP A 396 -6.52 3.53 -22.04
CA ASP A 396 -6.25 3.49 -20.60
C ASP A 396 -7.38 2.74 -19.88
N LYS A 397 -7.24 1.41 -19.84
CA LYS A 397 -8.21 0.49 -19.22
C LYS A 397 -8.51 0.87 -17.78
N GLN A 398 -7.49 1.27 -17.01
CA GLN A 398 -7.62 1.61 -15.60
C GLN A 398 -8.58 2.79 -15.38
N ARG A 399 -8.58 3.80 -16.26
CA ARG A 399 -9.54 4.91 -16.17
C ARG A 399 -10.99 4.47 -16.30
N TYR A 400 -11.31 3.46 -17.12
CA TYR A 400 -12.68 2.92 -17.24
C TYR A 400 -13.16 2.30 -15.92
N TYR A 401 -12.32 1.50 -15.26
CA TYR A 401 -12.63 0.93 -13.95
C TYR A 401 -12.89 2.03 -12.92
N LEU A 402 -11.98 3.01 -12.83
CA LEU A 402 -12.08 4.08 -11.84
C LEU A 402 -13.27 5.01 -12.10
N HIS A 403 -13.56 5.31 -13.36
CA HIS A 403 -14.71 6.11 -13.75
C HIS A 403 -16.03 5.46 -13.33
N TYR A 404 -16.17 4.14 -13.52
CA TYR A 404 -17.39 3.46 -13.10
C TYR A 404 -17.60 3.48 -11.59
N ILE A 405 -16.52 3.35 -10.80
CA ILE A 405 -16.55 3.49 -9.34
C ILE A 405 -16.99 4.91 -8.94
N SER A 406 -16.43 5.95 -9.54
CA SER A 406 -16.68 7.34 -9.11
C SER A 406 -18.01 7.91 -9.60
N ASN A 407 -18.36 7.65 -10.87
CA ASN A 407 -19.47 8.30 -11.58
C ASN A 407 -20.38 7.32 -12.32
N GLY A 408 -19.81 6.38 -13.09
CA GLY A 408 -20.56 5.58 -14.06
C GLY A 408 -21.77 4.82 -13.47
N LYS A 409 -21.63 4.28 -12.25
CA LYS A 409 -22.75 3.64 -11.55
C LYS A 409 -23.87 4.63 -11.20
N LYS A 410 -23.52 5.86 -10.78
CA LYS A 410 -24.47 6.93 -10.44
C LYS A 410 -25.18 7.47 -11.67
N GLU A 411 -24.47 7.53 -12.79
CA GLU A 411 -25.01 7.93 -14.10
C GLU A 411 -25.91 6.85 -14.74
N GLY A 412 -26.06 5.68 -14.13
CA GLY A 412 -26.87 4.59 -14.67
C GLY A 412 -26.26 3.91 -15.90
N ARG A 413 -24.95 4.04 -16.12
CA ARG A 413 -24.29 3.51 -17.31
C ARG A 413 -24.23 1.97 -17.30
N LYS A 414 -24.49 1.35 -18.46
CA LYS A 414 -24.38 -0.08 -18.74
C LYS A 414 -22.91 -0.51 -18.77
N ALA A 415 -22.53 -1.45 -17.91
CA ALA A 415 -21.15 -1.88 -17.74
C ALA A 415 -20.83 -3.27 -18.30
N THR A 416 -21.80 -3.98 -18.88
CA THR A 416 -21.63 -5.36 -19.37
C THR A 416 -22.48 -5.60 -20.63
N GLY A 417 -22.11 -6.61 -21.42
CA GLY A 417 -22.93 -7.11 -22.53
C GLY A 417 -22.97 -6.20 -23.76
N VAL A 418 -21.95 -5.36 -23.98
CA VAL A 418 -21.82 -4.53 -25.18
C VAL A 418 -20.58 -5.00 -25.95
N THR A 419 -20.80 -5.86 -26.94
CA THR A 419 -19.72 -6.53 -27.68
C THR A 419 -19.22 -5.73 -28.89
N THR A 420 -20.01 -4.77 -29.37
CA THR A 420 -19.67 -3.91 -30.52
C THR A 420 -19.63 -2.45 -30.11
N LEU A 421 -18.81 -1.65 -30.83
CA LEU A 421 -18.75 -0.20 -30.65
C LEU A 421 -20.11 0.44 -30.93
N LEU A 422 -20.65 1.14 -29.94
CA LEU A 422 -21.83 1.97 -30.09
C LEU A 422 -21.41 3.42 -30.35
N ASN A 423 -22.10 4.06 -31.29
CA ASN A 423 -21.89 5.44 -31.71
C ASN A 423 -20.41 5.77 -31.96
N PRO A 424 -19.76 5.16 -32.97
CA PRO A 424 -18.37 5.46 -33.31
C PRO A 424 -18.16 6.96 -33.55
N ILE A 425 -17.00 7.48 -33.12
CA ILE A 425 -16.76 8.92 -33.24
C ILE A 425 -16.55 9.38 -34.68
N THR A 426 -17.00 10.59 -34.99
CA THR A 426 -16.78 11.26 -36.28
C THR A 426 -16.06 12.60 -36.14
N LYS A 427 -15.79 13.04 -34.90
CA LYS A 427 -15.17 14.34 -34.61
C LYS A 427 -13.70 14.19 -34.23
N TYR A 428 -12.85 14.93 -34.91
CA TYR A 428 -11.42 15.01 -34.64
C TYR A 428 -10.96 16.48 -34.65
N ALA A 429 -10.19 16.87 -33.63
CA ALA A 429 -9.73 18.26 -33.46
C ALA A 429 -10.84 19.33 -33.62
N GLY A 430 -12.06 19.03 -33.13
CA GLY A 430 -13.21 19.94 -33.20
C GLY A 430 -13.96 19.96 -34.53
N LYS A 431 -13.45 19.30 -35.58
CA LYS A 431 -14.11 19.19 -36.88
C LYS A 431 -14.89 17.87 -36.99
N ASP A 432 -16.09 17.93 -37.58
CA ASP A 432 -16.94 16.76 -37.83
C ASP A 432 -16.70 16.23 -39.24
N TYR A 433 -16.31 14.96 -39.34
CA TYR A 433 -16.00 14.28 -40.59
C TYR A 433 -17.12 13.35 -41.06
N SER A 434 -18.27 13.32 -40.38
CA SER A 434 -19.40 12.42 -40.70
C SER A 434 -19.89 12.52 -42.16
N ALA A 435 -19.67 13.65 -42.82
CA ALA A 435 -19.96 13.86 -44.24
C ALA A 435 -19.20 12.93 -45.19
N VAL A 436 -17.98 12.52 -44.81
CA VAL A 436 -17.04 11.76 -45.64
C VAL A 436 -16.48 10.52 -44.94
N TYR A 437 -16.90 10.27 -43.69
CA TYR A 437 -16.39 9.21 -42.84
C TYR A 437 -17.50 8.47 -42.09
N ASN A 438 -17.48 7.15 -42.23
CA ASN A 438 -18.25 6.20 -41.44
C ASN A 438 -17.29 5.10 -40.95
N TYR A 439 -17.18 4.93 -39.64
CA TYR A 439 -16.24 3.97 -39.04
C TYR A 439 -16.39 2.55 -39.61
N ASN A 440 -17.63 2.02 -39.64
CA ASN A 440 -17.90 0.66 -40.11
C ASN A 440 -17.54 0.50 -41.60
N TYR A 441 -17.96 1.45 -42.44
CA TYR A 441 -17.62 1.45 -43.86
C TYR A 441 -16.10 1.46 -44.05
N TYR A 442 -15.40 2.33 -43.33
CA TYR A 442 -13.96 2.51 -43.50
C TYR A 442 -13.17 1.26 -43.10
N ILE A 443 -13.46 0.65 -41.95
CA ILE A 443 -12.78 -0.60 -41.55
C ILE A 443 -13.18 -1.80 -42.42
N GLU A 444 -14.37 -1.79 -43.00
CA GLU A 444 -14.82 -2.85 -43.90
C GLU A 444 -14.03 -2.85 -45.21
N HIS A 445 -13.74 -1.67 -45.75
CA HIS A 445 -13.05 -1.47 -47.03
C HIS A 445 -11.53 -1.32 -46.89
N ASN A 446 -11.01 -1.10 -45.67
CA ASN A 446 -9.58 -0.90 -45.39
C ASN A 446 -9.12 -1.91 -44.33
N LYS A 447 -8.89 -3.15 -44.76
CA LYS A 447 -8.54 -4.26 -43.87
C LYS A 447 -7.20 -4.05 -43.14
N ASP A 448 -6.28 -3.32 -43.75
CA ASP A 448 -5.02 -2.88 -43.13
C ASP A 448 -5.28 -1.99 -41.91
N VAL A 449 -6.19 -1.02 -42.03
CA VAL A 449 -6.57 -0.11 -40.94
C VAL A 449 -7.33 -0.87 -39.85
N ALA A 450 -8.23 -1.78 -40.24
CA ALA A 450 -8.96 -2.62 -39.30
C ALA A 450 -8.03 -3.53 -38.48
N ALA A 451 -6.98 -4.05 -39.10
CA ALA A 451 -5.96 -4.86 -38.43
C ALA A 451 -5.04 -4.01 -37.53
N ALA A 452 -4.69 -2.79 -37.95
CA ALA A 452 -3.85 -1.87 -37.17
C ALA A 452 -4.57 -1.31 -35.93
N PHE A 453 -5.87 -1.08 -36.02
CA PHE A 453 -6.67 -0.42 -34.98
C PHE A 453 -7.93 -1.24 -34.61
N PRO A 454 -7.75 -2.46 -34.06
CA PRO A 454 -8.87 -3.35 -33.80
C PRO A 454 -9.81 -2.75 -32.76
N ASN A 455 -11.04 -2.46 -33.19
CA ASN A 455 -12.10 -1.91 -32.33
C ASN A 455 -11.70 -0.57 -31.67
N ASP A 456 -10.96 0.30 -32.37
CA ASP A 456 -10.50 1.61 -31.88
C ASP A 456 -10.92 2.73 -32.84
N ASP A 457 -12.15 3.21 -32.68
CA ASP A 457 -12.73 4.30 -33.50
C ASP A 457 -11.93 5.60 -33.42
N VAL A 458 -11.29 5.88 -32.28
CA VAL A 458 -10.47 7.08 -32.08
C VAL A 458 -9.22 7.03 -32.95
N ALA A 459 -8.49 5.92 -32.91
CA ALA A 459 -7.29 5.73 -33.73
C ALA A 459 -7.64 5.60 -35.23
N THR A 460 -8.74 4.91 -35.56
CA THR A 460 -9.22 4.79 -36.94
C THR A 460 -9.60 6.14 -37.55
N LEU A 461 -10.34 7.00 -36.83
CA LEU A 461 -10.66 8.34 -37.31
C LEU A 461 -9.40 9.20 -37.48
N LYS A 462 -8.48 9.15 -36.51
CA LYS A 462 -7.19 9.83 -36.60
C LYS A 462 -6.42 9.42 -37.87
N HIS A 463 -6.36 8.12 -38.15
CA HIS A 463 -5.71 7.60 -39.36
C HIS A 463 -6.36 8.16 -40.64
N PHE A 464 -7.69 8.12 -40.73
CA PHE A 464 -8.40 8.66 -41.88
C PHE A 464 -8.05 10.14 -42.11
N VAL A 465 -8.04 10.94 -41.04
CA VAL A 465 -7.75 12.38 -41.13
C VAL A 465 -6.29 12.66 -41.49
N GLU A 466 -5.33 11.95 -40.90
CA GLU A 466 -3.90 12.27 -41.09
C GLU A 466 -3.31 11.67 -42.37
N PHE A 467 -3.84 10.52 -42.81
CA PHE A 467 -3.32 9.72 -43.91
C PHE A 467 -4.38 9.36 -44.95
N GLY A 468 -5.54 8.86 -44.52
CA GLY A 468 -6.56 8.33 -45.42
C GLY A 468 -7.04 9.33 -46.50
N MET A 469 -7.25 10.59 -46.14
CA MET A 469 -7.63 11.64 -47.10
C MET A 469 -6.52 11.94 -48.12
N LYS A 470 -5.25 11.95 -47.69
CA LYS A 470 -4.08 12.17 -48.58
C LYS A 470 -3.84 10.99 -49.52
N GLU A 471 -4.17 9.80 -49.06
CA GLU A 471 -4.13 8.59 -49.87
C GLU A 471 -5.32 8.54 -50.86
N GLY A 472 -6.40 9.26 -50.58
CA GLY A 472 -7.63 9.24 -51.39
C GLY A 472 -8.56 8.09 -51.06
N ARG A 473 -8.50 7.56 -49.83
CA ARG A 473 -9.33 6.43 -49.39
C ARG A 473 -10.79 6.84 -49.25
N GLN A 474 -11.68 5.97 -49.70
CA GLN A 474 -13.11 6.12 -49.45
C GLN A 474 -13.45 5.63 -48.04
N ALA A 475 -14.05 6.50 -47.23
CA ALA A 475 -14.42 6.20 -45.85
C ALA A 475 -15.92 6.31 -45.56
N ALA A 476 -16.73 6.69 -46.55
CA ALA A 476 -18.17 6.62 -46.48
C ALA A 476 -18.74 6.26 -47.85
N GLU A 477 -19.91 5.63 -47.86
CA GLU A 477 -20.61 5.22 -49.09
C GLU A 477 -21.00 6.42 -49.96
N ASN A 478 -21.36 7.54 -49.33
CA ASN A 478 -21.88 8.74 -49.97
C ASN A 478 -20.82 9.76 -50.41
N PHE A 479 -19.53 9.45 -50.30
CA PHE A 479 -18.45 10.31 -50.78
C PHE A 479 -17.31 9.49 -51.36
N ASN A 480 -17.01 9.67 -52.64
CA ASN A 480 -15.84 9.13 -53.31
C ASN A 480 -15.00 10.29 -53.85
N PHE A 481 -13.76 10.41 -53.35
CA PHE A 481 -12.84 11.48 -53.76
C PHE A 481 -12.68 11.57 -55.29
N GLN A 482 -12.55 10.43 -55.96
CA GLN A 482 -12.30 10.39 -57.40
C GLN A 482 -13.52 10.86 -58.19
N SER A 483 -14.73 10.40 -57.83
CA SER A 483 -15.98 10.88 -58.43
C SER A 483 -16.16 12.38 -58.22
N TYR A 484 -15.93 12.87 -56.99
CA TYR A 484 -16.04 14.29 -56.69
C TYR A 484 -15.00 15.12 -57.45
N LYS A 485 -13.77 14.60 -57.56
CA LYS A 485 -12.72 15.21 -58.38
C LYS A 485 -13.12 15.26 -59.85
N TYR A 486 -13.74 14.23 -60.42
CA TYR A 486 -14.09 14.17 -61.86
C TYR A 486 -15.30 15.00 -62.25
N GLU A 487 -16.25 15.17 -61.34
CA GLU A 487 -17.46 15.95 -61.61
C GLU A 487 -17.17 17.46 -61.72
N TYR A 488 -16.30 17.98 -60.86
CA TYR A 488 -16.19 19.44 -60.65
C TYR A 488 -14.87 20.05 -61.15
N LYS A 489 -14.94 20.72 -62.31
CA LYS A 489 -13.82 21.47 -62.92
C LYS A 489 -13.27 22.55 -61.99
N ASP A 490 -14.14 23.32 -61.35
CA ASP A 490 -13.75 24.41 -60.43
C ASP A 490 -12.87 23.90 -59.28
N LEU A 491 -13.13 22.69 -58.77
CA LEU A 491 -12.30 22.09 -57.72
C LEU A 491 -10.96 21.58 -58.27
N ARG A 492 -10.92 21.07 -59.50
CA ARG A 492 -9.65 20.70 -60.16
C ARG A 492 -8.77 21.91 -60.40
N GLU A 493 -9.35 23.02 -60.85
CA GLU A 493 -8.63 24.29 -61.02
C GLU A 493 -8.15 24.86 -59.68
N ALA A 494 -8.95 24.75 -58.61
CA ALA A 494 -8.59 25.31 -57.31
C ALA A 494 -7.63 24.45 -56.48
N PHE A 495 -7.73 23.12 -56.57
CA PHE A 495 -7.04 22.18 -55.68
C PHE A 495 -6.03 21.28 -56.39
N GLY A 496 -6.14 21.10 -57.71
CA GLY A 496 -5.28 20.21 -58.48
C GLY A 496 -5.23 18.80 -57.89
N HIS A 497 -4.02 18.38 -57.51
CA HIS A 497 -3.75 17.07 -56.90
C HIS A 497 -3.84 17.02 -55.37
N ASP A 498 -4.19 18.13 -54.70
CA ASP A 498 -4.37 18.14 -53.24
C ASP A 498 -5.68 17.45 -52.84
N LYS A 499 -5.61 16.13 -52.66
CA LYS A 499 -6.76 15.30 -52.33
C LYS A 499 -7.48 15.76 -51.07
N GLU A 500 -6.73 16.18 -50.04
CA GLU A 500 -7.29 16.57 -48.74
C GLU A 500 -8.27 17.75 -48.89
N ARG A 501 -7.95 18.72 -49.76
CA ARG A 501 -8.83 19.87 -50.03
C ARG A 501 -10.20 19.48 -50.58
N TYR A 502 -10.31 18.41 -51.37
CA TYR A 502 -11.62 17.93 -51.87
C TYR A 502 -12.50 17.40 -50.73
N TYR A 503 -11.94 16.61 -49.80
CA TYR A 503 -12.68 16.14 -48.62
C TYR A 503 -13.13 17.32 -47.76
N LEU A 504 -12.22 18.26 -47.48
CA LEU A 504 -12.50 19.44 -46.67
C LEU A 504 -13.52 20.36 -47.32
N HIS A 505 -13.47 20.50 -48.65
CA HIS A 505 -14.47 21.26 -49.41
C HIS A 505 -15.85 20.62 -49.29
N TYR A 506 -15.97 19.30 -49.44
CA TYR A 506 -17.27 18.65 -49.32
C TYR A 506 -17.86 18.78 -47.91
N ILE A 507 -17.04 18.60 -46.87
CA ILE A 507 -17.43 18.80 -45.46
C ILE A 507 -17.92 20.24 -45.22
N SER A 508 -17.22 21.24 -45.75
CA SER A 508 -17.51 22.65 -45.45
C SER A 508 -18.60 23.24 -46.34
N ASN A 509 -18.68 22.86 -47.62
CA ASN A 509 -19.53 23.51 -48.62
C ASN A 509 -20.29 22.51 -49.50
N GLY A 510 -19.61 21.51 -50.05
CA GLY A 510 -20.16 20.66 -51.12
C GLY A 510 -21.49 19.99 -50.77
N GLN A 511 -21.69 19.55 -49.52
CA GLN A 511 -22.98 19.02 -49.07
C GLN A 511 -24.11 20.06 -49.12
N ARG A 512 -23.84 21.30 -48.70
CA ARG A 512 -24.82 22.39 -48.69
C ARG A 512 -25.16 22.87 -50.11
N GLU A 513 -24.18 22.78 -51.01
CA GLU A 513 -24.34 23.09 -52.43
C GLU A 513 -25.10 21.99 -53.19
N GLY A 514 -25.36 20.84 -52.57
CA GLY A 514 -26.02 19.70 -53.23
C GLY A 514 -25.15 19.00 -54.26
N ARG A 515 -23.82 19.12 -54.15
CA ARG A 515 -22.89 18.52 -55.13
C ARG A 515 -22.91 16.99 -55.06
N GLN A 516 -23.10 16.35 -56.22
CA GLN A 516 -22.91 14.91 -56.43
C GLN A 516 -21.47 14.48 -56.08
N ALA A 517 -21.30 13.51 -55.17
CA ALA A 517 -19.98 13.07 -54.70
C ALA A 517 -19.66 11.60 -55.01
N THR A 518 -20.50 10.90 -55.77
CA THR A 518 -20.33 9.48 -56.12
C THR A 518 -20.85 9.21 -57.55
N GLY A 519 -20.50 8.05 -58.11
CA GLY A 519 -21.05 7.55 -59.37
C GLY A 519 -20.44 8.14 -60.65
N VAL A 520 -19.46 9.03 -60.54
CA VAL A 520 -18.75 9.64 -61.68
C VAL A 520 -17.44 8.90 -61.89
N THR A 521 -17.21 8.38 -63.10
CA THR A 521 -16.08 7.50 -63.43
C THR A 521 -15.08 8.11 -64.41
N SER A 522 -15.42 9.23 -65.07
CA SER A 522 -14.56 9.98 -65.98
C SER A 522 -14.82 11.48 -65.83
N ILE A 523 -13.85 12.30 -66.23
CA ILE A 523 -13.94 13.76 -66.20
C ILE A 523 -15.09 14.26 -67.08
N ARG A 524 -15.97 15.08 -66.50
CA ARG A 524 -17.14 15.66 -67.20
C ARG A 524 -16.85 16.91 -68.02
N ASP A 525 -15.90 17.72 -67.56
CA ASP A 525 -15.53 19.00 -68.19
C ASP A 525 -14.10 19.36 -67.84
N GLY A 526 -13.14 19.20 -68.75
CA GLY A 526 -11.72 19.36 -68.39
C GLY A 526 -11.29 20.80 -68.11
N VAL A 527 -10.22 20.95 -67.34
CA VAL A 527 -9.56 22.25 -67.13
C VAL A 527 -9.14 22.88 -68.47
N THR A 528 -9.31 24.20 -68.58
CA THR A 528 -8.90 24.97 -69.78
C THR A 528 -7.83 25.99 -69.50
N SER A 529 -7.52 26.24 -68.23
CA SER A 529 -6.51 27.21 -67.82
C SER A 529 -5.21 26.54 -67.40
N LEU A 530 -4.08 27.01 -67.91
CA LEU A 530 -2.75 26.58 -67.51
C LEU A 530 -1.85 27.80 -67.30
N ASN A 531 -1.20 27.89 -66.14
CA ASN A 531 -0.32 29.02 -65.76
C ASN A 531 -0.96 30.41 -65.93
N GLY A 532 -2.27 30.53 -65.67
CA GLY A 532 -3.02 31.79 -65.77
C GLY A 532 -3.46 32.18 -67.19
N VAL A 533 -3.23 31.32 -68.19
CA VAL A 533 -3.71 31.50 -69.57
C VAL A 533 -4.90 30.58 -69.79
N ASP A 534 -6.02 31.13 -70.28
CA ASP A 534 -7.22 30.36 -70.63
C ASP A 534 -7.18 29.93 -72.11
N TYR A 535 -7.14 28.62 -72.34
CA TYR A 535 -7.09 27.99 -73.65
C TYR A 535 -8.48 27.60 -74.18
N SER A 536 -9.57 27.98 -73.49
CA SER A 536 -10.95 27.58 -73.84
C SER A 536 -11.37 27.87 -75.29
N LEU A 537 -10.79 28.88 -75.94
CA LEU A 537 -11.05 29.23 -77.34
C LEU A 537 -10.47 28.23 -78.35
N ILE A 538 -9.48 27.44 -77.95
CA ILE A 538 -8.74 26.53 -78.85
C ILE A 538 -8.61 25.10 -78.30
N TYR A 539 -9.14 24.82 -77.12
CA TYR A 539 -8.98 23.55 -76.43
C TYR A 539 -10.25 23.13 -75.71
N ASN A 540 -10.67 21.89 -75.96
CA ASN A 540 -11.66 21.17 -75.17
C ASN A 540 -11.10 19.80 -74.82
N TYR A 541 -11.04 19.47 -73.52
CA TYR A 541 -10.46 18.22 -73.04
C TYR A 541 -11.07 16.98 -73.69
N ILE A 542 -12.40 16.89 -73.71
CA ILE A 542 -13.12 15.71 -74.24
C ILE A 542 -12.81 15.55 -75.73
N HIS A 543 -12.95 16.63 -76.50
CA HIS A 543 -12.63 16.63 -77.92
C HIS A 543 -11.18 16.24 -78.19
N TYR A 544 -10.25 16.76 -77.40
CA TYR A 544 -8.83 16.48 -77.58
C TYR A 544 -8.48 15.03 -77.28
N ILE A 545 -8.99 14.42 -76.20
CA ILE A 545 -8.73 13.00 -75.91
C ILE A 545 -9.44 12.05 -76.90
N GLU A 546 -10.61 12.43 -77.41
CA GLU A 546 -11.35 11.63 -78.39
C GLU A 546 -10.67 11.60 -79.77
N ASN A 547 -10.02 12.70 -80.15
CA ASN A 547 -9.32 12.83 -81.42
C ASN A 547 -7.83 12.48 -81.36
N ASN A 548 -7.26 12.29 -80.15
CA ASN A 548 -5.84 12.01 -79.95
C ASN A 548 -5.67 10.87 -78.95
N SER A 549 -5.93 9.64 -79.41
CA SER A 549 -5.98 8.43 -78.57
C SER A 549 -4.65 8.08 -77.91
N ASP A 550 -3.52 8.50 -78.49
CA ASP A 550 -2.19 8.40 -77.90
C ASP A 550 -2.06 9.23 -76.62
N VAL A 551 -2.64 10.44 -76.62
CA VAL A 551 -2.67 11.33 -75.45
C VAL A 551 -3.61 10.77 -74.39
N ALA A 552 -4.80 10.31 -74.80
CA ALA A 552 -5.76 9.68 -73.90
C ALA A 552 -5.18 8.45 -73.17
N ALA A 553 -4.39 7.64 -73.88
CA ALA A 553 -3.70 6.49 -73.33
C ALA A 553 -2.55 6.87 -72.39
N SER A 554 -1.86 7.98 -72.67
CA SER A 554 -0.71 8.45 -71.88
C SER A 554 -1.13 9.14 -70.57
N TYR A 555 -2.30 9.79 -70.55
CA TYR A 555 -2.78 10.60 -69.43
C TYR A 555 -4.24 10.25 -69.05
N PRO A 556 -4.50 9.01 -68.59
CA PRO A 556 -5.85 8.57 -68.29
C PRO A 556 -6.47 9.37 -67.13
N ASN A 557 -7.54 10.10 -67.43
CA ASN A 557 -8.28 10.95 -66.47
C ASN A 557 -7.43 12.01 -65.76
N ASP A 558 -6.48 12.62 -66.49
CA ASP A 558 -5.66 13.73 -66.02
C ASP A 558 -5.79 14.92 -66.98
N ASP A 559 -6.82 15.74 -66.79
CA ASP A 559 -7.12 16.87 -67.67
C ASP A 559 -6.05 17.96 -67.66
N GLU A 560 -5.39 18.18 -66.51
CA GLU A 560 -4.26 19.11 -66.41
C GLU A 560 -3.05 18.62 -67.22
N ALA A 561 -2.69 17.32 -67.12
CA ALA A 561 -1.60 16.76 -67.91
C ALA A 561 -1.92 16.74 -69.40
N VAL A 562 -3.18 16.46 -69.78
CA VAL A 562 -3.64 16.53 -71.17
C VAL A 562 -3.57 17.97 -71.70
N LEU A 563 -4.00 18.97 -70.92
CA LEU A 563 -3.86 20.38 -71.30
C LEU A 563 -2.39 20.77 -71.44
N LYS A 564 -1.53 20.35 -70.50
CA LYS A 564 -0.09 20.57 -70.58
C LYS A 564 0.51 19.95 -71.84
N HIS A 565 0.11 18.74 -72.20
CA HIS A 565 0.52 18.11 -73.44
C HIS A 565 0.08 18.93 -74.66
N PHE A 566 -1.16 19.41 -74.69
CA PHE A 566 -1.64 20.26 -75.78
C PHE A 566 -0.78 21.53 -75.93
N VAL A 567 -0.53 22.22 -74.82
CA VAL A 567 0.26 23.46 -74.81
C VAL A 567 1.73 23.21 -75.21
N GLU A 568 2.35 22.15 -74.67
CA GLU A 568 3.76 21.87 -74.94
C GLU A 568 3.99 21.23 -76.31
N TYR A 569 3.11 20.36 -76.79
CA TYR A 569 3.32 19.56 -78.00
C TYR A 569 2.18 19.72 -79.01
N GLY A 570 0.93 19.63 -78.56
CA GLY A 570 -0.23 19.62 -79.44
C GLY A 570 -0.36 20.84 -80.34
N MET A 571 -0.07 22.04 -79.84
CA MET A 571 -0.08 23.28 -80.61
C MET A 571 0.98 23.29 -81.72
N ARG A 572 2.17 22.72 -81.47
CA ARG A 572 3.26 22.62 -82.46
C ARG A 572 2.98 21.54 -83.52
N GLU A 573 2.33 20.46 -83.10
CA GLU A 573 1.95 19.34 -83.96
C GLU A 573 0.68 19.61 -84.77
N GLY A 574 -0.08 20.67 -84.43
CA GLY A 574 -1.35 21.00 -85.07
C GLY A 574 -2.47 20.01 -84.76
N ARG A 575 -2.48 19.46 -83.54
CA ARG A 575 -3.43 18.44 -83.10
C ARG A 575 -4.86 18.99 -83.02
N ASN A 576 -5.84 18.17 -83.37
CA ASN A 576 -7.25 18.53 -83.33
C ASN A 576 -7.72 18.70 -81.86
N SER A 577 -7.88 19.94 -81.41
CA SER A 577 -8.02 20.29 -79.98
C SER A 577 -9.36 20.86 -79.57
N ILE A 578 -10.16 21.37 -80.50
CA ILE A 578 -11.52 21.81 -80.23
C ILE A 578 -12.34 21.73 -81.52
N GLU A 579 -13.65 21.53 -81.39
CA GLU A 579 -14.57 21.73 -82.50
C GLU A 579 -14.59 23.20 -82.92
N GLY A 580 -14.65 23.45 -84.24
CA GLY A 580 -14.79 24.81 -84.77
C GLY A 580 -13.48 25.58 -84.95
N PHE A 581 -12.32 25.06 -84.54
CA PHE A 581 -11.02 25.65 -84.85
C PHE A 581 -10.07 24.63 -85.48
N ASN A 582 -9.57 24.94 -86.69
CA ASN A 582 -8.55 24.13 -87.37
C ASN A 582 -7.33 25.01 -87.68
N VAL A 583 -6.20 24.73 -87.04
CA VAL A 583 -4.99 25.57 -87.18
C VAL A 583 -4.44 25.60 -88.61
N GLN A 584 -4.58 24.50 -89.37
CA GLN A 584 -4.12 24.45 -90.75
C GLN A 584 -5.02 25.29 -91.65
N ALA A 585 -6.34 25.20 -91.47
CA ALA A 585 -7.28 26.08 -92.17
C ALA A 585 -7.03 27.56 -91.80
N TYR A 586 -6.81 27.85 -90.52
CA TYR A 586 -6.50 29.20 -90.05
C TYR A 586 -5.19 29.73 -90.67
N LYS A 587 -4.16 28.89 -90.78
CA LYS A 587 -2.90 29.24 -91.46
C LYS A 587 -3.11 29.52 -92.95
N GLU A 588 -3.84 28.67 -93.66
CA GLU A 588 -4.01 28.81 -95.12
C GLU A 588 -4.93 29.97 -95.50
N ASN A 589 -5.93 30.28 -94.66
CA ASN A 589 -6.89 31.35 -94.92
C ASN A 589 -6.39 32.75 -94.51
N ASN A 590 -5.28 32.86 -93.76
CA ASN A 590 -4.74 34.12 -93.26
C ASN A 590 -3.30 34.34 -93.76
N VAL A 591 -3.19 34.79 -95.02
CA VAL A 591 -1.91 34.91 -95.74
C VAL A 591 -0.90 35.82 -95.02
N ASP A 592 -1.36 36.88 -94.36
CA ASP A 592 -0.52 37.78 -93.56
C ASP A 592 0.13 37.06 -92.37
N LEU A 593 -0.63 36.21 -91.66
CA LEU A 593 -0.10 35.37 -90.60
C LEU A 593 0.85 34.32 -91.15
N LYS A 594 0.57 33.79 -92.36
CA LYS A 594 1.48 32.87 -93.06
C LYS A 594 2.84 33.48 -93.35
N VAL A 595 2.86 34.75 -93.77
CA VAL A 595 4.11 35.52 -93.95
C VAL A 595 4.80 35.79 -92.61
N ALA A 596 4.05 36.10 -91.55
CA ALA A 596 4.62 36.48 -90.25
C ALA A 596 5.14 35.29 -89.42
N PHE A 597 4.43 34.15 -89.43
CA PHE A 597 4.69 33.02 -88.53
C PHE A 597 5.34 31.82 -89.24
N GLY A 598 5.24 31.73 -90.57
CA GLY A 598 5.76 30.60 -91.34
C GLY A 598 5.11 29.28 -90.92
N ASP A 599 5.91 28.27 -90.61
CA ASP A 599 5.44 26.92 -90.24
C ASP A 599 5.24 26.72 -88.73
N ASP A 600 5.41 27.75 -87.92
CA ASP A 600 5.25 27.70 -86.47
C ASP A 600 3.77 27.69 -86.06
N LEU A 601 3.14 26.51 -86.09
CA LEU A 601 1.72 26.32 -85.81
C LEU A 601 1.29 26.87 -84.43
N ALA A 602 2.17 26.84 -83.44
CA ALA A 602 1.84 27.33 -82.10
C ALA A 602 1.51 28.83 -82.09
N LYS A 603 2.21 29.64 -82.90
CA LYS A 603 1.92 31.09 -83.03
C LYS A 603 0.54 31.37 -83.60
N TYR A 604 -0.01 30.49 -84.44
CA TYR A 604 -1.35 30.64 -84.99
C TYR A 604 -2.43 30.41 -83.92
N TYR A 605 -2.25 29.39 -83.07
CA TYR A 605 -3.09 29.18 -81.90
C TYR A 605 -3.04 30.40 -80.94
N GLU A 606 -1.84 30.87 -80.60
CA GLU A 606 -1.63 32.05 -79.75
C GLU A 606 -2.27 33.31 -80.35
N HIS A 607 -2.13 33.51 -81.66
CA HIS A 607 -2.72 34.63 -82.37
C HIS A 607 -4.25 34.61 -82.28
N TYR A 608 -4.86 33.45 -82.57
CA TYR A 608 -6.31 33.29 -82.53
C TYR A 608 -6.87 33.58 -81.12
N MET A 609 -6.23 33.01 -80.09
CA MET A 609 -6.58 33.28 -78.69
C MET A 609 -6.48 34.76 -78.33
N ARG A 610 -5.41 35.44 -78.76
CA ARG A 610 -5.12 36.81 -78.33
C ARG A 610 -6.01 37.85 -79.02
N ILE A 611 -6.16 37.75 -80.34
CA ILE A 611 -6.89 38.76 -81.14
C ILE A 611 -7.65 38.17 -82.33
N GLY A 612 -7.22 37.04 -82.90
CA GLY A 612 -7.77 36.54 -84.15
C GLY A 612 -9.26 36.19 -84.11
N HIS A 613 -9.75 35.71 -82.96
CA HIS A 613 -11.18 35.46 -82.76
C HIS A 613 -12.01 36.77 -82.77
N THR A 614 -11.47 37.88 -82.26
CA THR A 614 -12.15 39.19 -82.27
C THR A 614 -12.12 39.87 -83.65
N GLU A 615 -11.12 39.54 -84.47
CA GLU A 615 -11.00 40.03 -85.84
C GLU A 615 -11.93 39.33 -86.83
N ASN A 616 -12.73 38.34 -86.39
CA ASN A 616 -13.57 37.47 -87.25
C ASN A 616 -12.79 36.78 -88.38
N ARG A 617 -11.53 36.41 -88.10
CA ARG A 617 -10.66 35.70 -89.05
C ARG A 617 -11.23 34.32 -89.38
N ILE A 618 -11.15 33.89 -90.65
CA ILE A 618 -11.61 32.56 -91.07
C ILE A 618 -10.71 31.49 -90.45
N HIS A 619 -11.29 30.54 -89.72
CA HIS A 619 -10.57 29.67 -88.78
C HIS A 619 -10.99 28.19 -88.78
N ASN A 620 -11.88 27.79 -89.69
CA ASN A 620 -12.38 26.44 -89.85
C ASN A 620 -12.39 25.98 -91.31
#